data_AF-A0A6B2CTS9-F1
#
_entry.id   AF-A0A6B2CTS9-F1
#
_cell.length_a   1.000
_cell.length_b   1.000
_cell.length_c   1.000
_cell.angle_alpha   90.00
_cell.angle_beta   90.00
_cell.angle_gamma   90.00
#
_symmetry.space_group_name_H-M   'P 1'
#
loop_
_entity.id
_entity.type
_entity.pdbx_description
1 polymer ?
#
loop_
_entity_poly.entity_id
_entity_poly.type
_entity_poly.pdbx_seq_one_letter_code
_entity_poly.pdbx_strand_id
1 'polypeptide(L)' 'MLRVERQGPIVRLVYEGGGREAVAIGPLSDLPTVLGLFVAQMTREGFTADDICTALRKALEELGKK' A
#
# COMPACT_ATOMS: atom_id res chain seq x y z
N MET A 1 -7.77 2.39 6.75
CA MET A 1 -7.10 1.31 7.48
C MET A 1 -6.18 0.58 6.53
N LEU A 2 -4.91 0.42 6.89
CA LEU A 2 -3.92 -0.30 6.07
C LEU A 2 -3.89 -1.77 6.48
N ARG A 3 -3.86 -2.68 5.51
CA ARG A 3 -3.51 -4.09 5.69
C ARG A 3 -2.32 -4.43 4.80
N VAL A 4 -1.34 -5.13 5.36
CA VAL A 4 -0.14 -5.59 4.67
C VAL A 4 -0.11 -7.11 4.75
N GLU A 5 -0.31 -7.77 3.61
CA GLU A 5 -0.35 -9.23 3.51
C GLU A 5 0.91 -9.71 2.78
N ARG A 6 1.62 -10.68 3.36
CA ARG A 6 2.81 -11.30 2.75
C ARG A 6 2.51 -12.75 2.40
N GLN A 7 2.76 -13.13 1.15
CA GLN A 7 2.65 -14.51 0.67
C GLN A 7 3.92 -14.88 -0.08
N GLY A 8 4.89 -15.44 0.65
CA GLY A 8 6.22 -15.72 0.10
C GLY A 8 6.88 -14.44 -0.42
N PRO A 9 7.29 -14.38 -1.71
CA PRO A 9 7.93 -13.20 -2.29
C PRO A 9 6.95 -12.09 -2.66
N ILE A 10 5.63 -12.32 -2.58
CA ILE A 10 4.61 -11.36 -2.97
C ILE A 10 4.08 -10.61 -1.74
N VAL A 11 3.90 -9.31 -1.89
CA VAL A 11 3.20 -8.45 -0.93
C VAL A 11 1.93 -7.90 -1.56
N ARG A 12 0.87 -7.83 -0.75
CA ARG A 12 -0.39 -7.17 -1.06
C ARG A 12 -0.64 -6.06 -0.03
N LEU A 13 -0.73 -4.83 -0.52
CA LEU A 13 -1.05 -3.63 0.24
C LEU A 13 -2.52 -3.26 -0.02
N VAL A 14 -3.28 -3.06 1.06
CA VAL A 14 -4.69 -2.69 0.98
C VAL A 14 -4.96 -1.50 1.87
N TYR A 15 -5.57 -0.45 1.32
CA TYR A 15 -6.05 0.69 2.08
C TYR A 15 -7.55 0.87 1.92
N GLU A 16 -8.29 0.77 3.01
CA GLU A 16 -9.75 0.97 3.05
C GLU A 16 -10.11 2.25 3.81
N GLY A 17 -11.02 3.07 3.28
CA GLY A 17 -11.49 4.26 3.99
C GLY A 17 -12.67 4.93 3.28
N GLY A 18 -13.65 5.41 4.03
CA GLY A 18 -14.79 6.15 3.47
C GLY A 18 -15.58 5.39 2.40
N GLY A 19 -15.69 4.05 2.53
CA GLY A 19 -16.38 3.19 1.55
C GLY A 19 -15.58 2.86 0.28
N ARG A 20 -14.27 3.18 0.25
CA ARG A 20 -13.38 2.95 -0.88
C ARG A 20 -12.26 2.00 -0.49
N GLU A 21 -11.71 1.29 -1.47
CA GLU A 21 -10.58 0.38 -1.28
C GLU A 21 -9.55 0.55 -2.40
N ALA A 22 -8.28 0.73 -2.04
CA ALA A 22 -7.15 0.70 -2.96
C ALA A 22 -6.26 -0.52 -2.68
N VAL A 23 -5.91 -1.26 -3.73
CA VAL A 23 -5.13 -2.51 -3.63
C VAL A 23 -3.93 -2.46 -4.57
N ALA A 24 -2.74 -2.77 -4.06
CA ALA A 24 -1.54 -3.00 -4.86
C ALA A 24 -0.90 -4.34 -4.50
N ILE A 25 -0.47 -5.08 -5.51
CA ILE A 25 0.13 -6.41 -5.38
C ILE A 25 1.39 -6.45 -6.22
N GLY A 26 2.46 -7.01 -5.67
CA GLY A 26 3.67 -7.28 -6.45
C GLY A 26 4.79 -7.89 -5.62
N PRO A 27 5.95 -8.11 -6.25
CA PRO A 27 7.08 -8.75 -5.58
C PRO A 27 7.73 -7.80 -4.56
N LEU A 28 8.02 -8.30 -3.37
CA LEU A 28 8.70 -7.56 -2.31
C LEU A 28 10.13 -7.15 -2.73
N SER A 29 10.76 -7.91 -3.63
CA SER A 29 12.07 -7.58 -4.19
C SER A 29 12.07 -6.33 -5.06
N ASP A 30 10.89 -5.89 -5.53
CA ASP A 30 10.71 -4.64 -6.26
C ASP A 30 9.73 -3.72 -5.50
N LEU A 31 10.10 -3.43 -4.25
CA LEU A 31 9.32 -2.57 -3.38
C LEU A 31 8.98 -1.20 -3.99
N PRO A 32 9.89 -0.49 -4.69
CA PRO A 32 9.56 0.79 -5.33
C PRO A 32 8.36 0.68 -6.29
N THR A 33 8.31 -0.37 -7.13
CA THR A 33 7.19 -0.60 -8.04
C THR A 33 5.89 -0.84 -7.30
N VAL A 34 5.89 -1.67 -6.24
CA VAL A 34 4.69 -1.94 -5.45
C VAL A 34 4.16 -0.68 -4.77
N LEU A 35 5.05 0.13 -4.19
CA LEU A 35 4.65 1.39 -3.55
C LEU A 35 4.14 2.41 -4.57
N GLY A 36 4.77 2.51 -5.75
CA GLY A 36 4.29 3.36 -6.83
C GLY A 36 2.89 2.96 -7.31
N LEU A 37 2.66 1.65 -7.50
CA LEU A 37 1.32 1.12 -7.79
C LEU A 37 0.33 1.49 -6.67
N PHE A 38 0.71 1.32 -5.41
CA PHE A 38 -0.15 1.63 -4.28
C PHE A 38 -0.59 3.10 -4.26
N VAL A 39 0.32 4.03 -4.50
CA VAL A 39 0.01 5.46 -4.64
C VAL A 39 -0.93 5.72 -5.82
N ALA A 40 -0.67 5.11 -6.98
CA ALA A 40 -1.51 5.27 -8.16
C ALA A 40 -2.95 4.79 -7.92
N GLN A 41 -3.11 3.65 -7.24
CA GLN A 41 -4.41 3.09 -6.89
C GLN A 41 -5.13 4.00 -5.89
N MET A 42 -4.45 4.43 -4.82
CA MET A 42 -5.06 5.35 -3.84
C MET A 42 -5.48 6.69 -4.46
N THR A 43 -4.68 7.23 -5.37
CA THR A 43 -5.01 8.46 -6.11
C THR A 43 -6.25 8.26 -6.97
N ARG A 44 -6.36 7.11 -7.67
CA ARG A 44 -7.53 6.79 -8.50
C ARG A 44 -8.82 6.68 -7.69
N GLU A 45 -8.75 6.11 -6.49
CA GLU A 45 -9.91 6.02 -5.57
C GLU A 45 -10.21 7.36 -4.85
N GLY A 46 -9.43 8.41 -5.13
CA GLY A 46 -9.67 9.75 -4.60
C GLY A 46 -9.32 9.92 -3.12
N PHE A 47 -8.37 9.13 -2.61
CA PHE A 47 -7.78 9.38 -1.30
C PHE A 47 -6.93 10.65 -1.33
N THR A 48 -6.86 11.35 -0.20
CA THR A 48 -6.11 12.62 -0.10
C THR A 48 -4.61 12.36 -0.07
N ALA A 49 -3.82 13.41 -0.32
CA ALA A 49 -2.37 13.34 -0.17
C ALA A 49 -1.95 12.92 1.25
N ASP A 50 -2.68 13.37 2.28
CA ASP A 50 -2.43 13.00 3.68
C ASP A 50 -2.72 11.52 3.95
N ASP A 51 -3.81 10.99 3.38
CA ASP A 51 -4.13 9.56 3.45
C ASP A 51 -3.03 8.72 2.82
N ILE A 52 -2.56 9.12 1.63
CA ILE A 52 -1.51 8.46 0.87
C ILE A 52 -0.20 8.46 1.65
N CYS A 53 0.26 9.62 2.12
CA CYS A 53 1.48 9.76 2.91
C CYS A 53 1.43 8.94 4.20
N THR A 54 0.28 8.94 4.88
CA THR A 54 0.05 8.14 6.09
C THR A 54 0.10 6.64 5.80
N ALA A 55 -0.55 6.19 4.71
CA ALA A 55 -0.57 4.80 4.29
C ALA A 55 0.82 4.31 3.89
N LEU A 56 1.58 5.11 3.14
CA LEU A 56 2.95 4.80 2.73
C LEU A 56 3.89 4.65 3.92
N ARG A 57 3.84 5.59 4.88
CA ARG A 57 4.68 5.52 6.09
C ARG A 57 4.42 4.22 6.85
N LYS A 58 3.15 3.90 7.10
CA LYS A 58 2.76 2.65 7.78
C LYS A 58 3.15 1.41 7.00
N ALA A 59 3.00 1.42 5.67
CA ALA A 59 3.42 0.30 4.83
C ALA A 59 4.93 0.05 4.93
N LEU A 60 5.75 1.12 4.89
CA LEU A 60 7.19 1.02 5.08
C LEU A 60 7.58 0.52 6.46
N GLU A 61 6.91 0.98 7.52
CA GLU A 61 7.14 0.50 8.89
C GLU A 61 6.81 -0.99 9.02
N GLU A 62 5.66 -1.44 8.51
CA GLU A 62 5.26 -2.85 8.54
C GLU A 62 6.13 -3.74 7.65
N LEU A 63 6.64 -3.22 6.52
CA LEU A 63 7.55 -3.97 5.64
C LEU A 63 8.99 -3.99 6.17
N GLY A 64 9.39 -2.98 6.93
CA GLY A 64 10.71 -2.87 7.57
C GLY A 64 10.83 -3.68 8.88
N LYS A 65 9.72 -4.03 9.52
CA LYS A 65 9.71 -5.01 10.62
C LYS A 65 10.12 -6.37 10.05
N LYS A 66 11.34 -6.80 10.39
CA LYS A 66 11.86 -8.15 10.17
C LYS A 66 11.18 -9.14 11.08
#